data_AF-A0A828P1S5-F1
#
_entry.id   AF-A0A828P1S5-F1
#
_cell.length_a   1.000
_cell.length_b   1.000
_cell.length_c   1.000
_cell.angle_alpha   90.00
_cell.angle_beta   90.00
_cell.angle_gamma   90.00
#
_symmetry.space_group_name_H-M   'P 1'
#
loop_
_entity.id
_entity.type
_entity.pdbx_description
1 polymer ?
#
loop_
_entity_poly.entity_id
_entity_poly.type
_entity_poly.pdbx_seq_one_letter_code
_entity_poly.pdbx_strand_id
1 'polypeptide(L)'
;MALGQFSGTTRENEVYIGYDSDVTKPTGPRVPDKTRVLGGVSDGTRDTDAATVGQLNRKADEVYSNVSGRITAEALKARDHTDTVAAENRENIIRNTVAINRNTRGLLSQGDVLETHEERLNSQQQQINAGSTVSVDSHGYVTRGEGTGERITVQEGLVRTQEMATENRAAVSHNRQVGERNSRAIASQARTLQAHERRMNSQQRQINENHEEMKRAAAQSAALAGLFQPYSVGKFNATAAVGGYSDKQAVAVGMGYRFNEQAAAKAGTAFSDGDVSWNVGVNWEF
;
A
#
# COMPACT_ATOMS: atom_id res chain seq x y z
N MET A 1 -111.60 75.59 30.33
CA MET A 1 -112.57 74.57 29.86
C MET A 1 -112.85 74.82 28.39
N ALA A 2 -112.30 74.06 27.44
CA ALA A 2 -110.88 73.68 27.37
C ALA A 2 -110.42 73.34 25.92
N LEU A 3 -111.32 73.36 24.92
CA LEU A 3 -111.17 73.11 23.46
C LEU A 3 -111.52 71.68 22.99
N GLY A 4 -112.42 71.64 22.00
CA GLY A 4 -113.46 70.63 21.67
C GLY A 4 -114.77 71.41 21.31
N GLN A 5 -115.52 71.03 20.27
CA GLN A 5 -116.53 71.82 19.47
C GLN A 5 -116.12 73.27 19.11
N PHE A 6 -115.88 73.48 17.80
CA PHE A 6 -115.45 74.72 17.13
C PHE A 6 -114.34 75.48 17.88
N SER A 7 -113.15 74.86 17.91
CA SER A 7 -111.91 75.45 18.43
C SER A 7 -111.61 76.91 17.98
N GLY A 8 -110.51 77.52 18.46
CA GLY A 8 -110.38 78.98 18.66
C GLY A 8 -108.99 79.65 18.38
N THR A 9 -108.71 80.22 17.20
CA THR A 9 -107.62 81.17 16.89
C THR A 9 -107.96 82.59 17.38
N THR A 10 -107.01 83.25 18.06
CA THR A 10 -107.29 84.51 18.76
C THR A 10 -106.17 85.55 18.75
N ARG A 11 -104.91 85.17 18.49
CA ARG A 11 -103.77 86.11 18.53
C ARG A 11 -102.46 85.46 18.15
N GLU A 12 -101.48 86.36 18.06
CA GLU A 12 -100.18 86.24 17.41
C GLU A 12 -99.47 84.88 17.56
N ASN A 13 -99.76 84.07 18.60
CA ASN A 13 -99.10 82.77 18.83
C ASN A 13 -100.01 81.58 19.29
N GLU A 14 -101.32 81.63 18.98
CA GLU A 14 -102.34 80.60 18.61
C GLU A 14 -102.64 79.27 19.38
N VAL A 15 -103.95 78.92 19.40
CA VAL A 15 -104.55 77.68 19.94
C VAL A 15 -105.49 76.96 18.94
N TYR A 16 -105.29 75.64 18.90
CA TYR A 16 -105.81 74.47 18.16
C TYR A 16 -107.17 74.41 17.47
N ILE A 17 -107.30 73.41 16.58
CA ILE A 17 -108.44 73.06 15.72
C ILE A 17 -108.70 71.54 15.81
N GLY A 18 -109.92 71.01 15.94
CA GLY A 18 -111.21 71.27 15.25
C GLY A 18 -111.97 72.61 15.40
N TYR A 19 -111.42 73.74 14.90
CA TYR A 19 -111.98 75.10 14.89
C TYR A 19 -113.26 75.25 14.10
N ASP A 20 -113.37 74.71 12.87
CA ASP A 20 -114.67 74.62 12.21
C ASP A 20 -114.68 73.55 11.12
N SER A 21 -115.09 72.34 11.47
CA SER A 21 -115.39 71.28 10.51
C SER A 21 -116.82 71.49 9.99
N ASP A 22 -116.98 72.31 8.95
CA ASP A 22 -118.14 72.40 8.03
C ASP A 22 -119.46 71.79 8.54
N VAL A 23 -120.05 72.37 9.59
CA VAL A 23 -121.44 72.08 9.98
C VAL A 23 -122.35 73.12 9.34
N THR A 24 -122.41 73.19 8.00
CA THR A 24 -123.59 73.74 7.30
C THR A 24 -123.98 73.07 5.97
N LYS A 25 -123.32 72.01 5.48
CA LYS A 25 -123.91 71.13 4.42
C LYS A 25 -123.58 69.64 4.60
N PRO A 26 -124.56 68.77 4.89
CA PRO A 26 -124.33 67.35 5.23
C PRO A 26 -124.18 66.40 4.02
N THR A 27 -123.57 66.81 2.89
CA THR A 27 -123.57 65.96 1.68
C THR A 27 -122.25 65.86 0.88
N GLY A 28 -121.11 66.28 1.43
CA GLY A 28 -119.80 66.06 0.78
C GLY A 28 -119.06 64.82 1.30
N PRO A 29 -118.41 63.98 0.45
CA PRO A 29 -117.61 62.85 0.93
C PRO A 29 -116.49 63.33 1.87
N ARG A 30 -116.26 62.61 2.98
CA ARG A 30 -115.09 62.81 3.86
C ARG A 30 -113.83 62.81 3.00
N VAL A 31 -113.17 63.96 2.86
CA VAL A 31 -111.83 64.02 2.26
C VAL A 31 -110.88 63.41 3.29
N PRO A 32 -110.29 62.22 3.07
CA PRO A 32 -109.56 61.50 4.10
C PRO A 32 -108.17 62.07 4.46
N ASP A 33 -107.73 63.19 3.84
CA ASP A 33 -106.30 63.53 3.80
C ASP A 33 -105.90 64.86 4.48
N LYS A 34 -106.75 65.50 5.28
CA LYS A 34 -106.33 66.74 5.99
C LYS A 34 -105.68 66.44 7.34
N THR A 35 -104.35 66.44 7.37
CA THR A 35 -103.53 66.39 8.59
C THR A 35 -103.93 67.52 9.55
N ARG A 36 -104.29 67.18 10.80
CA ARG A 36 -104.54 68.15 11.87
C ARG A 36 -103.22 68.63 12.46
N VAL A 37 -103.03 69.94 12.58
CA VAL A 37 -101.79 70.55 13.08
C VAL A 37 -101.99 71.25 14.41
N LEU A 38 -100.92 71.27 15.20
CA LEU A 38 -100.84 71.96 16.47
C LEU A 38 -99.94 73.21 16.31
N GLY A 39 -100.51 74.43 16.31
CA GLY A 39 -99.76 75.71 16.24
C GLY A 39 -99.38 76.28 17.62
N GLY A 40 -98.36 77.16 17.67
CA GLY A 40 -98.01 77.94 18.87
C GLY A 40 -97.20 77.22 19.97
N VAL A 41 -96.69 76.02 19.71
CA VAL A 41 -95.98 75.21 20.72
C VAL A 41 -94.57 75.75 21.01
N SER A 42 -94.23 75.93 22.29
CA SER A 42 -92.87 76.28 22.74
C SER A 42 -92.01 75.04 22.98
N ASP A 43 -90.69 75.24 22.96
CA ASP A 43 -89.70 74.19 23.22
C ASP A 43 -89.91 73.51 24.59
N GLY A 44 -90.07 72.18 24.59
CA GLY A 44 -90.23 71.38 25.81
C GLY A 44 -88.95 71.32 26.64
N THR A 45 -89.09 71.33 27.97
CA THR A 45 -87.96 71.30 28.93
C THR A 45 -88.03 70.14 29.92
N ARG A 46 -89.18 69.45 29.98
CA ARG A 46 -89.42 68.24 30.77
C ARG A 46 -89.77 67.06 29.86
N ASP A 47 -89.56 65.83 30.34
CA ASP A 47 -89.86 64.60 29.60
C ASP A 47 -91.33 64.45 29.17
N THR A 48 -92.25 65.15 29.83
CA THR A 48 -93.70 65.16 29.54
C THR A 48 -94.14 66.25 28.56
N ASP A 49 -93.25 67.19 28.20
CA ASP A 49 -93.59 68.30 27.31
C ASP A 49 -93.64 67.81 25.85
N ALA A 50 -94.48 68.44 25.02
CA ALA A 50 -94.42 68.22 23.58
C ALA A 50 -93.14 68.87 23.00
N ALA A 51 -92.40 68.14 22.19
CA ALA A 51 -91.26 68.68 21.48
C ALA A 51 -91.70 69.48 20.25
N THR A 52 -91.09 70.64 20.01
CA THR A 52 -91.26 71.35 18.74
C THR A 52 -90.44 70.66 17.64
N VAL A 53 -90.85 70.83 16.38
CA VAL A 53 -90.06 70.38 15.23
C VAL A 53 -88.66 71.00 15.24
N GLY A 54 -88.54 72.25 15.72
CA GLY A 54 -87.26 72.94 15.86
C GLY A 54 -86.30 72.25 16.84
N GLN A 55 -86.79 71.77 17.98
CA GLN A 55 -85.97 71.00 18.93
C GLN A 55 -85.49 69.67 18.35
N LEU A 56 -86.41 68.94 17.71
CA LEU A 56 -86.08 67.66 17.10
C LEU A 56 -85.01 67.83 16.02
N ASN A 57 -85.13 68.86 15.17
CA ASN A 57 -84.14 69.16 14.13
C ASN A 57 -82.77 69.48 14.74
N ARG A 58 -82.69 70.32 15.77
CA ARG A 58 -81.40 70.59 16.44
C ARG A 58 -80.77 69.33 17.03
N LYS A 59 -81.59 68.44 17.63
CA LYS A 59 -81.08 67.18 18.16
C LYS A 59 -80.63 66.22 17.06
N ALA A 60 -81.36 66.17 15.95
CA ALA A 60 -80.98 65.39 14.77
C ALA A 60 -79.64 65.89 14.19
N ASP A 61 -79.45 67.20 14.09
CA ASP A 61 -78.19 67.82 13.63
C ASP A 61 -77.02 67.47 14.55
N GLU A 62 -77.20 67.52 15.87
CA GLU A 62 -76.19 67.07 16.86
C GLU A 62 -75.82 65.59 16.68
N VAL A 63 -76.81 64.70 16.55
CA VAL A 63 -76.57 63.27 16.36
C VAL A 63 -75.84 63.03 15.05
N TYR A 64 -76.29 63.68 13.97
CA TYR A 64 -75.67 63.57 12.66
C TYR A 64 -74.21 64.03 12.70
N SER A 65 -73.92 65.18 13.31
CA SER A 65 -72.57 65.71 13.48
C SER A 65 -71.66 64.75 14.27
N ASN A 66 -72.15 64.20 15.39
CA ASN A 66 -71.40 63.25 16.21
C ASN A 66 -71.12 61.93 15.47
N VAL A 67 -72.13 61.35 14.81
CA VAL A 67 -71.98 60.10 14.05
C VAL A 67 -71.02 60.28 12.90
N SER A 68 -71.16 61.37 12.13
CA SER A 68 -70.26 61.73 11.03
C SER A 68 -68.82 61.85 11.52
N GLY A 69 -68.58 62.61 12.61
CA GLY A 69 -67.25 62.76 13.20
C GLY A 69 -66.63 61.44 13.66
N ARG A 70 -67.40 60.54 14.28
CA ARG A 70 -66.93 59.20 14.69
C ARG A 70 -66.59 58.33 13.49
N ILE A 71 -67.42 58.32 12.45
CA ILE A 71 -67.17 57.56 11.21
C ILE A 71 -65.89 58.06 10.54
N THR A 72 -65.70 59.38 10.46
CA THR A 72 -64.47 59.96 9.90
C THR A 72 -63.23 59.58 10.71
N ALA A 73 -63.30 59.66 12.04
CA ALA A 73 -62.18 59.30 12.91
C ALA A 73 -61.80 57.81 12.78
N GLU A 74 -62.79 56.92 12.71
CA GLU A 74 -62.55 55.48 12.56
C GLU A 74 -61.99 55.14 11.18
N ALA A 75 -62.48 55.79 10.12
CA ALA A 75 -61.95 55.64 8.77
C ALA A 75 -60.48 56.10 8.67
N LEU A 76 -60.12 57.19 9.35
CA LEU A 76 -58.73 57.66 9.44
C LEU A 76 -57.84 56.63 10.16
N LYS A 77 -58.27 56.11 11.31
CA LYS A 77 -57.52 55.07 12.05
C LYS A 77 -57.33 53.79 11.22
N ALA A 78 -58.37 53.33 10.53
CA ALA A 78 -58.30 52.14 9.69
C ALA A 78 -57.32 52.34 8.52
N ARG A 79 -57.33 53.55 7.92
CA ARG A 79 -56.39 53.91 6.85
C ARG A 79 -54.95 53.96 7.38
N ASP A 80 -54.71 54.64 8.49
CA ASP A 80 -53.37 54.74 9.10
C ASP A 80 -52.82 53.35 9.48
N HIS A 81 -53.67 52.47 10.01
CA HIS A 81 -53.29 51.08 10.29
C HIS A 81 -52.92 50.32 9.01
N THR A 82 -53.74 50.46 7.95
CA THR A 82 -53.48 49.82 6.65
C THR A 82 -52.19 50.33 6.03
N ASP A 83 -51.93 51.64 6.09
CA ASP A 83 -50.72 52.28 5.57
C ASP A 83 -49.48 51.82 6.35
N THR A 84 -49.58 51.67 7.67
CA THR A 84 -48.50 51.15 8.53
C THR A 84 -48.16 49.70 8.16
N VAL A 85 -49.15 48.81 8.09
CA VAL A 85 -48.94 47.40 7.72
C VAL A 85 -48.40 47.29 6.28
N ALA A 86 -48.89 48.13 5.37
CA ALA A 86 -48.39 48.18 3.99
C ALA A 86 -46.91 48.63 3.94
N ALA A 87 -46.51 49.59 4.76
CA ALA A 87 -45.12 50.04 4.88
C ALA A 87 -44.22 48.94 5.47
N GLU A 88 -44.64 48.29 6.55
CA GLU A 88 -43.90 47.17 7.17
C GLU A 88 -43.74 46.00 6.19
N ASN A 89 -44.81 45.64 5.48
CA ASN A 89 -44.75 44.60 4.47
C ASN A 89 -43.80 44.96 3.33
N ARG A 90 -43.78 46.23 2.90
CA ARG A 90 -42.83 46.72 1.88
C ARG A 90 -41.38 46.57 2.35
N GLU A 91 -41.08 46.94 3.58
CA GLU A 91 -39.75 46.77 4.17
C GLU A 91 -39.35 45.28 4.29
N ASN A 92 -40.29 44.41 4.70
CA ASN A 92 -40.07 42.97 4.75
C ASN A 92 -39.74 42.39 3.37
N ILE A 93 -40.48 42.82 2.33
CA ILE A 93 -40.23 42.40 0.95
C ILE A 93 -38.83 42.85 0.51
N ILE A 94 -38.45 44.10 0.76
CA ILE A 94 -37.11 44.63 0.43
C ILE A 94 -36.02 43.80 1.11
N ARG A 95 -36.15 43.52 2.42
CA ARG A 95 -35.20 42.69 3.18
C ARG A 95 -35.08 41.29 2.59
N ASN A 96 -36.20 40.67 2.25
CA ASN A 96 -36.22 39.34 1.64
C ASN A 96 -35.57 39.34 0.26
N THR A 97 -35.84 40.35 -0.58
CA THR A 97 -35.18 40.50 -1.90
C THR A 97 -33.66 40.60 -1.77
N VAL A 98 -33.16 41.38 -0.80
CA VAL A 98 -31.71 41.50 -0.54
C VAL A 98 -31.11 40.16 -0.08
N ALA A 99 -31.79 39.44 0.81
CA ALA A 99 -31.34 38.14 1.29
C ALA A 99 -31.30 37.09 0.17
N ILE A 100 -32.33 37.03 -0.67
CA ILE A 100 -32.39 36.17 -1.86
C ILE A 100 -31.21 36.47 -2.79
N ASN A 101 -30.98 37.75 -3.11
CA ASN A 101 -29.86 38.14 -3.98
C ASN A 101 -28.50 37.75 -3.39
N ARG A 102 -28.32 37.85 -2.06
CA ARG A 102 -27.09 37.38 -1.40
C ARG A 102 -26.94 35.86 -1.52
N ASN A 103 -28.01 35.11 -1.29
CA ASN A 103 -28.00 33.65 -1.42
C ASN A 103 -27.73 33.20 -2.85
N THR A 104 -28.34 33.85 -3.85
CA THR A 104 -28.09 33.59 -5.28
C THR A 104 -26.61 33.79 -5.63
N ARG A 105 -25.99 34.88 -5.19
CA ARG A 105 -24.54 35.10 -5.41
C ARG A 105 -23.69 34.05 -4.72
N GLY A 106 -24.05 33.64 -3.50
CA GLY A 106 -23.36 32.58 -2.77
C GLY A 106 -23.41 31.24 -3.51
N LEU A 107 -24.58 30.86 -4.02
CA LEU A 107 -24.75 29.63 -4.80
C LEU A 107 -23.95 29.64 -6.10
N LEU A 108 -23.91 30.77 -6.82
CA LEU A 108 -23.08 30.91 -8.01
C LEU A 108 -21.59 30.69 -7.68
N SER A 109 -21.09 31.33 -6.62
CA SER A 109 -19.69 31.15 -6.21
C SER A 109 -19.35 29.72 -5.76
N GLN A 110 -20.31 29.00 -5.17
CA GLN A 110 -20.13 27.58 -4.83
C GLN A 110 -20.06 26.72 -6.09
N GLY A 111 -20.83 27.05 -7.14
CA GLY A 111 -20.74 26.42 -8.45
C GLY A 111 -19.33 26.54 -9.05
N ASP A 112 -18.77 27.75 -9.09
CA ASP A 112 -17.42 28.00 -9.62
C ASP A 112 -16.34 27.18 -8.89
N VAL A 113 -16.47 27.04 -7.55
CA VAL A 113 -15.55 26.23 -6.74
C VAL A 113 -15.68 24.74 -7.05
N LEU A 114 -16.89 24.24 -7.26
CA LEU A 114 -17.13 22.83 -7.62
C LEU A 114 -16.56 22.49 -9.00
N GLU A 115 -16.73 23.38 -9.98
CA GLU A 115 -16.11 23.22 -11.31
C GLU A 115 -14.59 23.17 -11.21
N THR A 116 -14.00 24.08 -10.42
CA THR A 116 -12.55 24.07 -10.14
C THR A 116 -12.10 22.76 -9.47
N HIS A 117 -12.89 22.22 -8.54
CA HIS A 117 -12.58 20.94 -7.89
C HIS A 117 -12.67 19.76 -8.87
N GLU A 118 -13.65 19.75 -9.78
CA GLU A 118 -13.79 18.72 -10.81
C GLU A 118 -12.58 18.71 -11.75
N GLU A 119 -12.14 19.88 -12.22
CA GLU A 119 -10.92 20.02 -13.03
C GLU A 119 -9.66 19.52 -12.29
N ARG A 120 -9.53 19.85 -10.99
CA ARG A 120 -8.42 19.39 -10.16
C ARG A 120 -8.42 17.88 -9.96
N LEU A 121 -9.59 17.28 -9.71
CA LEU A 121 -9.72 15.82 -9.57
C LEU A 121 -9.37 15.11 -10.87
N ASN A 122 -9.84 15.62 -12.01
CA ASN A 122 -9.50 15.09 -13.32
C ASN A 122 -7.99 15.18 -13.59
N SER A 123 -7.37 16.30 -13.24
CA SER A 123 -5.91 16.49 -13.37
C SER A 123 -5.14 15.54 -12.44
N GLN A 124 -5.56 15.39 -11.19
CA GLN A 124 -4.96 14.45 -10.24
C GLN A 124 -5.08 13.00 -10.72
N GLN A 125 -6.23 12.61 -11.27
CA GLN A 125 -6.42 11.27 -11.84
C GLN A 125 -5.48 11.03 -13.03
N GLN A 126 -5.30 12.02 -13.91
CA GLN A 126 -4.35 11.94 -15.01
C GLN A 126 -2.90 11.84 -14.52
N GLN A 127 -2.52 12.61 -13.49
CA GLN A 127 -1.19 12.54 -12.88
C GLN A 127 -0.93 11.19 -12.21
N ILE A 128 -1.92 10.62 -11.52
CA ILE A 128 -1.83 9.26 -10.96
C ILE A 128 -1.63 8.25 -12.10
N ASN A 129 -2.39 8.37 -13.19
CA ASN A 129 -2.29 7.46 -14.33
C ASN A 129 -0.94 7.59 -15.07
N ALA A 130 -0.40 8.81 -15.20
CA ALA A 130 0.85 9.07 -15.92
C ALA A 130 2.11 8.84 -15.06
N GLY A 131 2.03 9.15 -13.76
CA GLY A 131 3.13 8.99 -12.80
C GLY A 131 3.23 7.58 -12.21
N SER A 132 2.18 6.76 -12.32
CA SER A 132 2.23 5.38 -11.89
C SER A 132 2.85 4.49 -12.97
N THR A 133 4.04 3.98 -12.70
CA THR A 133 4.65 2.89 -13.48
C THR A 133 3.87 1.58 -13.37
N VAL A 134 2.90 1.53 -12.45
CA VAL A 134 2.17 0.32 -12.08
C VAL A 134 0.70 0.64 -11.76
N SER A 135 -0.24 0.18 -12.57
CA SER A 135 -1.68 0.38 -12.38
C SER A 135 -2.36 -0.87 -11.83
N VAL A 136 -3.29 -0.71 -10.89
CA VAL A 136 -4.14 -1.80 -10.40
C VAL A 136 -5.50 -1.73 -11.10
N ASP A 137 -5.91 -2.79 -11.78
CA ASP A 137 -7.22 -2.84 -12.44
C ASP A 137 -8.37 -3.04 -11.45
N SER A 138 -9.62 -2.97 -11.95
CA SER A 138 -10.84 -3.13 -11.15
C SER A 138 -11.01 -4.51 -10.50
N HIS A 139 -10.14 -5.47 -10.82
CA HIS A 139 -10.12 -6.81 -10.25
C HIS A 139 -8.89 -7.04 -9.35
N GLY A 140 -8.09 -6.00 -9.09
CA GLY A 140 -6.94 -6.06 -8.19
C GLY A 140 -5.62 -6.48 -8.86
N TYR A 141 -5.56 -6.57 -10.20
CA TYR A 141 -4.33 -6.97 -10.90
C TYR A 141 -3.43 -5.79 -11.20
N VAL A 142 -2.14 -6.01 -10.96
CA VAL A 142 -1.07 -5.04 -11.12
C VAL A 142 -0.49 -5.11 -12.55
N THR A 143 -0.54 -4.01 -13.30
CA THR A 143 -0.10 -3.89 -14.71
C THR A 143 0.93 -2.77 -14.85
N ARG A 144 2.04 -3.00 -15.57
CA ARG A 144 3.04 -1.95 -15.82
C ARG A 144 2.51 -0.94 -16.85
N GLY A 145 2.57 0.34 -16.53
CA GLY A 145 2.05 1.45 -17.33
C GLY A 145 2.88 1.84 -18.56
N GLU A 146 3.62 0.89 -19.14
CA GLU A 146 4.38 1.13 -20.38
C GLU A 146 3.79 0.22 -21.45
N GLY A 147 3.24 0.81 -22.51
CA GLY A 147 2.48 0.18 -23.59
C GLY A 147 3.27 -0.81 -24.47
N THR A 148 4.11 -1.65 -23.89
CA THR A 148 4.79 -2.76 -24.55
C THR A 148 4.29 -4.07 -23.95
N GLY A 149 3.14 -4.54 -24.46
CA GLY A 149 2.68 -5.93 -24.66
C GLY A 149 2.98 -7.10 -23.70
N GLU A 150 3.87 -7.01 -22.72
CA GLU A 150 4.21 -8.10 -21.81
C GLU A 150 3.52 -7.90 -20.46
N ARG A 151 2.34 -8.50 -20.37
CA ARG A 151 1.49 -8.51 -19.18
C ARG A 151 2.03 -9.54 -18.18
N ILE A 152 3.20 -9.32 -17.59
CA ILE A 152 3.65 -10.17 -16.48
C ILE A 152 2.86 -9.76 -15.24
N THR A 153 1.85 -10.55 -14.91
CA THR A 153 1.13 -10.37 -13.65
C THR A 153 2.11 -10.55 -12.48
N VAL A 154 1.91 -9.85 -11.35
CA VAL A 154 2.73 -10.09 -10.13
C VAL A 154 2.75 -11.59 -9.77
N GLN A 155 1.66 -12.31 -10.09
CA GLN A 155 1.57 -13.76 -9.96
C GLN A 155 2.61 -14.49 -10.83
N GLU A 156 2.76 -14.14 -12.12
CA GLU A 156 3.76 -14.76 -13.00
C GLU A 156 5.20 -14.45 -12.57
N GLY A 157 5.47 -13.21 -12.12
CA GLY A 157 6.79 -12.84 -11.58
C GLY A 157 7.13 -13.60 -10.30
N LEU A 158 6.14 -13.77 -9.42
CA LEU A 158 6.28 -14.55 -8.19
C LEU A 158 6.46 -16.04 -8.50
N VAL A 159 5.72 -16.59 -9.47
CA VAL A 159 5.86 -17.97 -9.93
C VAL A 159 7.27 -18.21 -10.49
N ARG A 160 7.77 -17.36 -11.39
CA ARG A 160 9.14 -17.47 -11.91
C ARG A 160 10.19 -17.39 -10.80
N THR A 161 10.01 -16.47 -9.85
CA THR A 161 10.92 -16.36 -8.69
C THR A 161 10.88 -17.61 -7.81
N GLN A 162 9.70 -18.20 -7.63
CA GLN A 162 9.50 -19.42 -6.86
C GLN A 162 10.10 -20.64 -7.57
N GLU A 163 9.99 -20.72 -8.89
CA GLU A 163 10.63 -21.75 -9.73
C GLU A 163 12.15 -21.65 -9.62
N MET A 164 12.72 -20.46 -9.84
CA MET A 164 14.17 -20.22 -9.68
C MET A 164 14.66 -20.54 -8.26
N ALA A 165 13.89 -20.19 -7.23
CA ALA A 165 14.22 -20.53 -5.85
C ALA A 165 14.21 -22.05 -5.61
N THR A 166 13.33 -22.79 -6.28
CA THR A 166 13.24 -24.24 -6.19
C THR A 166 14.43 -24.90 -6.92
N GLU A 167 14.77 -24.44 -8.11
CA GLU A 167 15.95 -24.89 -8.86
C GLU A 167 17.24 -24.62 -8.10
N ASN A 168 17.40 -23.42 -7.54
CA ASN A 168 18.56 -23.07 -6.72
C ASN A 168 18.70 -23.96 -5.48
N ARG A 169 17.59 -24.30 -4.81
CA ARG A 169 17.61 -25.25 -3.68
C ARG A 169 18.07 -26.63 -4.13
N ALA A 170 17.62 -27.11 -5.28
CA ALA A 170 18.06 -28.39 -5.83
C ALA A 170 19.56 -28.38 -6.17
N ALA A 171 20.05 -27.33 -6.82
CA ALA A 171 21.46 -27.16 -7.17
C ALA A 171 22.37 -27.11 -5.92
N VAL A 172 21.96 -26.37 -4.87
CA VAL A 172 22.70 -26.32 -3.60
C VAL A 172 22.76 -27.69 -2.93
N SER A 173 21.64 -28.44 -2.92
CA SER A 173 21.60 -29.80 -2.39
C SER A 173 22.55 -30.73 -3.15
N HIS A 174 22.56 -30.66 -4.48
CA HIS A 174 23.48 -31.43 -5.31
C HIS A 174 24.94 -31.08 -5.03
N ASN A 175 25.28 -29.80 -4.99
CA ASN A 175 26.64 -29.33 -4.70
C ASN A 175 27.11 -29.79 -3.31
N ARG A 176 26.21 -29.81 -2.32
CA ARG A 176 26.52 -30.35 -0.99
C ARG A 176 26.89 -31.84 -1.06
N GLN A 177 26.14 -32.65 -1.80
CA GLN A 177 26.45 -34.08 -1.98
C GLN A 177 27.80 -34.30 -2.68
N VAL A 178 28.11 -33.50 -3.72
CA VAL A 178 29.40 -33.55 -4.41
C VAL A 178 30.54 -33.17 -3.45
N GLY A 179 30.36 -32.13 -2.64
CA GLY A 179 31.32 -31.74 -1.61
C GLY A 179 31.61 -32.85 -0.59
N GLU A 180 30.57 -33.56 -0.13
CA GLU A 180 30.72 -34.71 0.76
C GLU A 180 31.48 -35.87 0.09
N ARG A 181 31.20 -36.16 -1.19
CA ARG A 181 31.91 -37.19 -1.96
C ARG A 181 33.39 -36.83 -2.14
N ASN A 182 33.68 -35.60 -2.52
CA ASN A 182 35.05 -35.10 -2.68
C ASN A 182 35.82 -35.17 -1.36
N SER A 183 35.18 -34.79 -0.25
CA SER A 183 35.79 -34.89 1.08
C SER A 183 36.19 -36.32 1.44
N ARG A 184 35.32 -37.31 1.12
CA ARG A 184 35.63 -38.74 1.32
C ARG A 184 36.75 -39.21 0.39
N ALA A 185 36.77 -38.77 -0.86
CA ALA A 185 37.81 -39.11 -1.83
C ALA A 185 39.18 -38.56 -1.40
N ILE A 186 39.25 -37.30 -0.96
CA ILE A 186 40.47 -36.67 -0.44
C ILE A 186 40.97 -37.44 0.80
N ALA A 187 40.08 -37.76 1.74
CA ALA A 187 40.46 -38.54 2.93
C ALA A 187 41.00 -39.94 2.57
N SER A 188 40.46 -40.56 1.52
CA SER A 188 40.97 -41.83 0.98
C SER A 188 42.36 -41.66 0.36
N GLN A 189 42.53 -40.68 -0.52
CA GLN A 189 43.81 -40.38 -1.17
C GLN A 189 44.90 -40.04 -0.16
N ALA A 190 44.58 -39.28 0.88
CA ALA A 190 45.51 -38.98 1.97
C ALA A 190 46.04 -40.26 2.65
N ARG A 191 45.19 -41.25 2.90
CA ARG A 191 45.62 -42.55 3.44
C ARG A 191 46.50 -43.33 2.45
N THR A 192 46.15 -43.32 1.17
CA THR A 192 46.96 -43.98 0.13
C THR A 192 48.34 -43.34 0.01
N LEU A 193 48.44 -42.01 0.05
CA LEU A 193 49.72 -41.29 0.03
C LEU A 193 50.57 -41.63 1.24
N GLN A 194 50.00 -41.65 2.45
CA GLN A 194 50.72 -42.08 3.66
C GLN A 194 51.24 -43.53 3.55
N ALA A 195 50.48 -44.43 2.92
CA ALA A 195 50.93 -45.79 2.66
C ALA A 195 52.07 -45.84 1.62
N HIS A 196 51.98 -45.04 0.55
CA HIS A 196 53.04 -44.91 -0.45
C HIS A 196 54.34 -44.35 0.14
N GLU A 197 54.27 -43.32 0.98
CA GLU A 197 55.45 -42.76 1.67
C GLU A 197 56.18 -43.82 2.50
N ARG A 198 55.43 -44.63 3.26
CA ARG A 198 56.01 -45.76 4.03
C ARG A 198 56.70 -46.77 3.11
N ARG A 199 56.06 -47.12 1.99
CA ARG A 199 56.62 -48.07 1.01
C ARG A 199 57.86 -47.51 0.32
N MET A 200 57.87 -46.24 -0.08
CA MET A 200 59.04 -45.59 -0.65
C MET A 200 60.20 -45.57 0.33
N ASN A 201 59.95 -45.26 1.61
CA ASN A 201 60.98 -45.31 2.64
C ASN A 201 61.56 -46.73 2.81
N SER A 202 60.73 -47.78 2.75
CA SER A 202 61.24 -49.16 2.77
C SER A 202 62.03 -49.52 1.51
N GLN A 203 61.58 -49.08 0.33
CA GLN A 203 62.29 -49.31 -0.92
C GLN A 203 63.64 -48.60 -0.94
N GLN A 204 63.72 -47.38 -0.42
CA GLN A 204 64.98 -46.65 -0.33
C GLN A 204 66.00 -47.38 0.57
N ARG A 205 65.54 -47.96 1.68
CA ARG A 205 66.41 -48.80 2.55
C ARG A 205 66.89 -50.04 1.81
N GLN A 206 65.98 -50.78 1.18
CA GLN A 206 66.33 -51.97 0.39
C GLN A 206 67.29 -51.64 -0.77
N ILE A 207 67.11 -50.52 -1.45
CA ILE A 207 68.02 -50.08 -2.51
C ILE A 207 69.41 -49.79 -1.94
N ASN A 208 69.50 -49.12 -0.80
CA ASN A 208 70.78 -48.84 -0.15
C ASN A 208 71.47 -50.14 0.29
N GLU A 209 70.72 -51.08 0.89
CA GLU A 209 71.22 -52.41 1.28
C GLU A 209 71.72 -53.19 0.06
N ASN A 210 70.90 -53.30 -1.00
CA ASN A 210 71.28 -53.95 -2.25
C ASN A 210 72.53 -53.32 -2.88
N HIS A 211 72.68 -51.99 -2.79
CA HIS A 211 73.86 -51.31 -3.32
C HIS A 211 75.13 -51.67 -2.53
N GLU A 212 75.03 -51.78 -1.21
CA GLU A 212 76.13 -52.22 -0.35
C GLU A 212 76.48 -53.70 -0.59
N GLU A 213 75.48 -54.58 -0.70
CA GLU A 213 75.68 -55.99 -1.09
C GLU A 213 76.36 -56.10 -2.45
N MET A 214 75.92 -55.32 -3.44
CA MET A 214 76.51 -55.32 -4.78
C MET A 214 77.97 -54.87 -4.76
N LYS A 215 78.31 -53.81 -3.99
CA LYS A 215 79.72 -53.41 -3.82
C LYS A 215 80.56 -54.52 -3.19
N ARG A 216 80.03 -55.20 -2.17
CA ARG A 216 80.71 -56.34 -1.54
C ARG A 216 80.93 -57.48 -2.53
N ALA A 217 79.89 -57.86 -3.27
CA ALA A 217 79.96 -58.90 -4.30
C ALA A 217 80.97 -58.54 -5.40
N ALA A 218 81.03 -57.28 -5.83
CA ALA A 218 82.01 -56.80 -6.79
C ALA A 218 83.45 -56.86 -6.23
N ALA A 219 83.67 -56.43 -4.98
CA ALA A 219 84.97 -56.52 -4.32
C ALA A 219 85.44 -57.98 -4.15
N GLN A 220 84.53 -58.88 -3.76
CA GLN A 220 84.79 -60.31 -3.67
C GLN A 220 85.12 -60.91 -5.04
N SER A 221 84.37 -60.55 -6.08
CA SER A 221 84.64 -60.99 -7.45
C SER A 221 86.02 -60.53 -7.93
N ALA A 222 86.40 -59.27 -7.65
CA ALA A 222 87.74 -58.76 -7.93
C ALA A 222 88.83 -59.55 -7.16
N ALA A 223 88.59 -59.87 -5.89
CA ALA A 223 89.51 -60.68 -5.09
C ALA A 223 89.67 -62.11 -5.66
N LEU A 224 88.56 -62.76 -6.03
CA LEU A 224 88.56 -64.09 -6.65
C LEU A 224 89.24 -64.10 -8.02
N ALA A 225 89.11 -63.02 -8.79
CA ALA A 225 89.81 -62.85 -10.07
C ALA A 225 91.33 -62.66 -9.89
N GLY A 226 91.76 -62.04 -8.79
CA GLY A 226 93.17 -61.90 -8.42
C GLY A 226 93.84 -63.20 -7.97
N LEU A 227 93.09 -64.29 -7.74
CA LEU A 227 93.66 -65.58 -7.38
C LEU A 227 94.49 -66.15 -8.55
N PHE A 228 95.79 -66.27 -8.29
CA PHE A 228 96.77 -66.76 -9.26
C PHE A 228 96.43 -68.18 -9.74
N GLN A 229 96.63 -68.42 -11.04
CA GLN A 229 96.34 -69.71 -11.65
C GLN A 229 97.58 -70.63 -11.57
N PRO A 230 97.44 -71.94 -11.27
CA PRO A 230 98.56 -72.87 -11.23
C PRO A 230 99.32 -72.94 -12.57
N TYR A 231 100.59 -72.54 -12.61
CA TYR A 231 101.44 -72.69 -13.81
C TYR A 231 102.17 -74.04 -13.85
N SER A 232 102.26 -74.78 -12.73
CA SER A 232 103.02 -76.04 -12.65
C SER A 232 102.11 -77.27 -12.73
N VAL A 233 102.47 -78.21 -13.61
CA VAL A 233 101.75 -79.48 -13.80
C VAL A 233 102.01 -80.42 -12.61
N GLY A 234 100.95 -81.04 -12.07
CA GLY A 234 101.06 -82.07 -11.04
C GLY A 234 101.28 -81.60 -9.59
N LYS A 235 101.10 -80.29 -9.30
CA LYS A 235 101.23 -79.74 -7.93
C LYS A 235 99.99 -78.95 -7.49
N PHE A 236 99.61 -79.13 -6.23
CA PHE A 236 98.58 -78.33 -5.55
C PHE A 236 99.12 -76.92 -5.27
N ASN A 237 98.33 -75.89 -5.59
CA ASN A 237 98.66 -74.49 -5.30
C ASN A 237 97.59 -73.88 -4.40
N ALA A 238 98.01 -73.19 -3.34
CA ALA A 238 97.15 -72.35 -2.52
C ALA A 238 97.48 -70.89 -2.83
N THR A 239 96.45 -70.10 -3.12
CA THR A 239 96.57 -68.69 -3.50
C THR A 239 95.68 -67.84 -2.61
N ALA A 240 96.16 -66.65 -2.26
CA ALA A 240 95.39 -65.66 -1.53
C ALA A 240 95.49 -64.34 -2.30
N ALA A 241 94.37 -63.64 -2.42
CA ALA A 241 94.27 -62.39 -3.14
C ALA A 241 93.36 -61.43 -2.38
N VAL A 242 93.62 -60.13 -2.52
CA VAL A 242 92.77 -59.06 -1.99
C VAL A 242 92.19 -58.29 -3.17
N GLY A 243 90.91 -57.98 -3.09
CA GLY A 243 90.19 -57.20 -4.08
C GLY A 243 89.42 -56.07 -3.40
N GLY A 244 89.28 -54.94 -4.09
CA GLY A 244 88.53 -53.78 -3.61
C GLY A 244 87.63 -53.23 -4.69
N TYR A 245 86.43 -52.76 -4.28
CA TYR A 245 85.50 -52.07 -5.16
C TYR A 245 84.78 -50.95 -4.39
N SER A 246 84.85 -49.73 -4.91
CA SER A 246 84.39 -48.51 -4.22
C SER A 246 85.02 -48.39 -2.82
N ASP A 247 84.23 -48.40 -1.75
CA ASP A 247 84.68 -48.34 -0.35
C ASP A 247 84.78 -49.72 0.34
N LYS A 248 84.50 -50.82 -0.36
CA LYS A 248 84.55 -52.19 0.19
C LYS A 248 85.81 -52.93 -0.21
N GLN A 249 86.33 -53.72 0.72
CA GLN A 249 87.49 -54.60 0.52
C GLN A 249 87.08 -56.05 0.82
N ALA A 250 87.62 -56.99 0.06
CA ALA A 250 87.37 -58.41 0.21
C ALA A 250 88.67 -59.19 0.13
N VAL A 251 88.74 -60.29 0.87
CA VAL A 251 89.87 -61.23 0.85
C VAL A 251 89.39 -62.53 0.27
N ALA A 252 90.11 -63.03 -0.73
CA ALA A 252 89.87 -64.32 -1.35
C ALA A 252 91.01 -65.28 -1.05
N VAL A 253 90.65 -66.53 -0.79
CA VAL A 253 91.58 -67.66 -0.72
C VAL A 253 91.09 -68.72 -1.69
N GLY A 254 92.02 -69.31 -2.42
CA GLY A 254 91.70 -70.34 -3.38
C GLY A 254 92.77 -71.41 -3.45
N MET A 255 92.35 -72.52 -4.04
CA MET A 255 93.21 -73.65 -4.32
C MET A 255 93.03 -74.08 -5.77
N GLY A 256 94.11 -74.49 -6.40
CA GLY A 256 94.12 -74.93 -7.78
C GLY A 256 94.97 -76.16 -7.98
N TYR A 257 94.50 -77.05 -8.85
CA TYR A 257 95.20 -78.26 -9.25
C TYR A 257 95.19 -78.39 -10.77
N ARG A 258 96.39 -78.55 -11.36
CA ARG A 258 96.56 -78.76 -12.80
C ARG A 258 96.85 -80.22 -13.05
N PHE A 259 95.86 -80.92 -13.62
CA PHE A 259 95.90 -82.37 -13.85
C PHE A 259 96.92 -82.73 -14.93
N ASN A 260 97.03 -81.92 -15.99
CA ASN A 260 98.02 -82.06 -17.07
C ASN A 260 98.27 -80.68 -17.73
N GLU A 261 99.13 -80.60 -18.75
CA GLU A 261 99.36 -79.35 -19.50
C GLU A 261 98.11 -78.79 -20.18
N GLN A 262 97.02 -79.55 -20.27
CA GLN A 262 95.80 -79.19 -21.00
C GLN A 262 94.56 -79.00 -20.12
N ALA A 263 94.61 -79.33 -18.83
CA ALA A 263 93.44 -79.35 -17.96
C ALA A 263 93.80 -78.90 -16.53
N ALA A 264 93.08 -77.89 -16.04
CA ALA A 264 93.23 -77.35 -14.70
C ALA A 264 91.88 -77.14 -14.03
N ALA A 265 91.81 -77.31 -12.71
CA ALA A 265 90.66 -76.93 -11.90
C ALA A 265 91.10 -75.97 -10.80
N LYS A 266 90.23 -75.02 -10.46
CA LYS A 266 90.40 -74.13 -9.33
C LYS A 266 89.09 -73.95 -8.56
N ALA A 267 89.21 -73.75 -7.27
CA ALA A 267 88.12 -73.37 -6.38
C ALA A 267 88.59 -72.24 -5.47
N GLY A 268 87.75 -71.24 -5.23
CA GLY A 268 88.05 -70.11 -4.39
C GLY A 268 86.87 -69.70 -3.54
N THR A 269 87.15 -69.11 -2.38
CA THR A 269 86.17 -68.51 -1.47
C THR A 269 86.63 -67.11 -1.11
N ALA A 270 85.73 -66.14 -1.16
CA ALA A 270 85.98 -64.76 -0.79
C ALA A 270 85.09 -64.32 0.35
N PHE A 271 85.66 -63.50 1.25
CA PHE A 271 85.03 -63.00 2.45
C PHE A 271 85.04 -61.47 2.43
N SER A 272 83.90 -60.86 2.73
CA SER A 272 83.74 -59.40 2.83
C SER A 272 82.67 -59.06 3.85
N ASP A 273 83.06 -58.36 4.93
CA ASP A 273 82.18 -57.76 5.95
C ASP A 273 80.81 -58.44 6.17
N GLY A 274 80.84 -59.71 6.60
CA GLY A 274 79.65 -60.52 6.94
C GLY A 274 79.16 -61.46 5.84
N ASP A 275 79.58 -61.27 4.59
CA ASP A 275 79.15 -62.06 3.43
C ASP A 275 80.28 -62.94 2.89
N VAL A 276 79.94 -64.14 2.39
CA VAL A 276 80.85 -65.10 1.78
C VAL A 276 80.39 -65.48 0.39
N SER A 277 81.30 -65.47 -0.59
CA SER A 277 81.05 -65.99 -1.93
C SER A 277 82.10 -67.03 -2.32
N TRP A 278 81.77 -67.88 -3.27
CA TRP A 278 82.64 -68.97 -3.72
C TRP A 278 82.55 -69.14 -5.24
N ASN A 279 83.65 -69.59 -5.84
CA ASN A 279 83.71 -69.91 -7.26
C ASN A 279 84.44 -71.24 -7.49
N VAL A 280 84.04 -71.95 -8.55
CA VAL A 280 84.72 -73.14 -9.04
C VAL A 280 84.80 -73.03 -10.55
N GLY A 281 85.97 -73.34 -11.11
CA GLY A 281 86.19 -73.28 -12.56
C GLY A 281 87.13 -74.38 -13.01
N VAL A 282 86.85 -74.91 -14.20
CA VAL A 282 87.72 -75.83 -14.92
C VAL A 282 88.18 -75.17 -16.21
N ASN A 283 89.44 -75.32 -16.56
CA ASN A 283 90.02 -74.81 -17.79
C ASN A 283 90.57 -75.98 -18.61
N TRP A 284 90.34 -75.93 -19.93
CA TRP A 284 90.87 -76.90 -20.89
C TRP A 284 91.54 -76.16 -22.06
N GLU A 285 92.78 -76.50 -22.37
CA GLU A 285 93.59 -75.91 -23.45
C GLU A 285 93.77 -76.96 -24.57
N PHE A 286 93.59 -76.56 -25.84
CA PHE A 286 93.70 -77.42 -27.02
C PHE A 286 94.71 -76.87 -28.02
#